data_AF-A0A6N3GKI3-F1
#
_entry.id   AF-A0A6N3GKI3-F1
#
_cell.length_a   1.000
_cell.length_b   1.000
_cell.length_c   1.000
_cell.angle_alpha   90.00
_cell.angle_beta   90.00
_cell.angle_gamma   90.00
#
_symmetry.space_group_name_H-M   'P 1'
#
loop_
_entity.id
_entity.type
_entity.pdbx_description
1 polymer ?
#
loop_
_entity_poly.entity_id
_entity_poly.type
_entity_poly.pdbx_seq_one_letter_code
_entity_poly.pdbx_strand_id
1 'polypeptide(L)'
;MCKKSKFPLVFNIFLAFFITLVVTIFVKAGEGALTPESFIIGMIQGFCLNMTLETIIDLPAMGNKFVRALGVKKMEGPAAYFLRLLAIVFVIVLLMSFLLMFCEIGFAMGAGFFGFWITKVPAIFVVAYITAAIVFIPSMKAAAVICSRED
;
A
#
# COMPACT_ATOMS: atom_id res chain seq x y z
N MET A 1 -24.09 -1.58 -9.10
CA MET A 1 -23.83 -1.89 -7.69
C MET A 1 -23.27 -3.29 -7.59
N CYS A 2 -22.15 -3.46 -6.88
CA CYS A 2 -21.50 -4.74 -6.62
C CYS A 2 -22.10 -5.40 -5.38
N LYS A 3 -21.93 -6.72 -5.24
CA LYS A 3 -22.36 -7.46 -4.05
C LYS A 3 -21.57 -7.03 -2.82
N LYS A 4 -22.20 -7.05 -1.64
CA LYS A 4 -21.51 -6.81 -0.35
C LYS A 4 -20.28 -7.71 -0.15
N SER A 5 -20.29 -8.94 -0.66
CA SER A 5 -19.15 -9.85 -0.61
C SER A 5 -17.89 -9.36 -1.36
N LYS A 6 -18.04 -8.39 -2.27
CA LYS A 6 -16.93 -7.77 -2.99
C LYS A 6 -16.41 -6.49 -2.31
N PHE A 7 -16.97 -6.11 -1.17
CA PHE A 7 -16.55 -4.92 -0.42
C PHE A 7 -15.05 -4.88 -0.13
N PRO A 8 -14.41 -5.95 0.40
CA PRO A 8 -12.97 -5.91 0.69
C PRO A 8 -12.13 -5.66 -0.56
N LEU A 9 -12.51 -6.27 -1.68
CA LEU A 9 -11.81 -6.10 -2.96
C LEU A 9 -11.92 -4.66 -3.48
N VAL A 10 -13.13 -4.10 -3.49
CA VAL A 10 -13.37 -2.72 -3.97
C VAL A 10 -12.68 -1.70 -3.07
N PHE A 11 -12.73 -1.92 -1.76
CA PHE A 11 -12.02 -1.09 -0.78
C PHE A 11 -10.51 -1.10 -1.01
N ASN A 12 -9.93 -2.28 -1.20
CA ASN A 12 -8.52 -2.47 -1.48
C ASN A 12 -8.10 -1.78 -2.79
N ILE A 13 -8.90 -1.88 -3.86
CA ILE A 13 -8.67 -1.16 -5.11
C ILE A 13 -8.53 0.35 -4.89
N PHE A 14 -9.41 0.97 -4.11
CA PHE A 14 -9.32 2.41 -3.83
C PHE A 14 -8.08 2.77 -3.03
N LEU A 15 -7.80 2.04 -1.95
CA LEU A 15 -6.60 2.26 -1.15
C LEU A 15 -5.34 2.12 -1.99
N ALA A 16 -5.26 1.03 -2.77
CA ALA A 16 -4.13 0.73 -3.63
C ALA A 16 -3.90 1.82 -4.67
N PHE A 17 -4.96 2.33 -5.28
CA PHE A 17 -4.90 3.43 -6.22
C PHE A 17 -4.32 4.70 -5.59
N PHE A 18 -4.87 5.15 -4.46
CA PHE A 18 -4.42 6.39 -3.82
C PHE A 18 -3.01 6.30 -3.26
N ILE A 19 -2.65 5.17 -2.62
CA ILE A 19 -1.29 4.96 -2.12
C ILE A 19 -0.30 4.97 -3.28
N THR A 20 -0.60 4.25 -4.37
CA THR A 20 0.26 4.22 -5.55
C THR A 20 0.40 5.61 -6.17
N LEU A 21 -0.69 6.37 -6.25
CA LEU A 21 -0.69 7.74 -6.77
C LEU A 21 0.27 8.64 -6.02
N VAL A 22 0.12 8.72 -4.70
CA VAL A 22 0.94 9.63 -3.89
C VAL A 22 2.39 9.14 -3.83
N VAL A 23 2.63 7.84 -3.68
CA VAL A 23 3.98 7.27 -3.63
C VAL A 23 4.72 7.45 -4.96
N THR A 24 4.06 7.23 -6.10
CA THR A 24 4.67 7.41 -7.43
C THR A 24 5.08 8.87 -7.63
N ILE A 25 4.20 9.82 -7.29
CA ILE A 25 4.52 11.24 -7.36
C ILE A 25 5.70 11.57 -6.44
N PHE A 26 5.69 11.09 -5.20
CA PHE A 26 6.74 11.35 -4.23
C PHE A 26 8.10 10.82 -4.70
N VAL A 27 8.16 9.57 -5.17
CA VAL A 27 9.40 8.94 -5.63
C VAL A 27 9.93 9.65 -6.87
N LYS A 28 9.10 9.82 -7.92
CA LYS A 28 9.55 10.43 -9.17
C LYS A 28 9.87 11.92 -9.02
N ALA A 29 9.18 12.64 -8.13
CA ALA A 29 9.54 14.02 -7.79
C ALA A 29 10.87 14.09 -7.03
N GLY A 30 11.09 13.20 -6.06
CA GLY A 30 12.35 13.12 -5.30
C GLY A 30 13.56 12.74 -6.16
N GLU A 31 13.32 12.05 -7.27
CA GLU A 31 14.34 11.71 -8.28
C GLU A 31 14.56 12.82 -9.32
N GLY A 32 13.76 13.89 -9.31
CA GLY A 32 13.78 14.92 -10.36
C GLY A 32 13.30 14.42 -11.73
N ALA A 33 12.59 13.29 -11.77
CA ALA A 33 12.18 12.58 -12.97
C ALA A 33 10.66 12.54 -13.15
N LEU A 34 9.90 13.45 -12.51
CA LEU A 34 8.45 13.51 -12.61
C LEU A 34 8.03 14.06 -13.98
N THR A 35 7.74 13.15 -14.90
CA THR A 35 7.18 13.44 -16.22
C THR A 35 5.85 12.69 -16.36
N PRO A 36 4.98 13.08 -17.31
CA PRO A 36 3.76 12.32 -17.57
C PRO A 36 4.02 10.84 -17.85
N GLU A 37 5.11 10.54 -18.58
CA GLU A 37 5.49 9.17 -18.93
C GLU A 37 5.93 8.36 -17.70
N SER A 38 6.87 8.89 -16.90
CA SER A 38 7.35 8.19 -15.70
C SER A 38 6.26 8.01 -14.65
N PHE A 39 5.34 8.98 -14.57
CA PHE A 39 4.15 8.90 -13.73
C PHE A 39 3.21 7.79 -14.20
N ILE A 40 2.85 7.73 -15.48
CA ILE A 40 1.93 6.69 -16.00
C ILE A 40 2.53 5.29 -15.82
N ILE A 41 3.81 5.11 -16.15
CA ILE A 41 4.49 3.82 -16.00
C ILE A 41 4.52 3.42 -14.53
N GLY A 42 4.96 4.32 -13.64
CA GLY A 42 5.01 4.05 -12.20
C GLY A 42 3.63 3.75 -11.60
N MET A 43 2.59 4.45 -12.06
CA MET A 43 1.20 4.22 -11.64
C MET A 43 0.71 2.84 -12.01
N ILE A 44 0.88 2.43 -13.28
CA ILE A 44 0.40 1.13 -13.76
C ILE A 44 1.15 0.01 -13.03
N GLN A 45 2.49 0.09 -12.98
CA GLN A 45 3.32 -0.93 -12.35
C GLN A 45 3.01 -1.04 -10.85
N GLY A 46 3.01 0.09 -10.13
CA GLY A 46 2.74 0.13 -8.70
C GLY A 46 1.34 -0.38 -8.36
N PHE A 47 0.33 0.00 -9.14
CA PHE A 47 -1.05 -0.42 -8.89
C PHE A 47 -1.24 -1.92 -9.15
N CYS A 48 -0.72 -2.44 -10.26
CA CYS A 48 -0.78 -3.86 -10.58
C CYS A 48 -0.05 -4.72 -9.54
N LEU A 49 1.14 -4.28 -9.09
CA LEU A 49 1.87 -4.98 -8.03
C LEU A 49 1.11 -4.93 -6.71
N ASN A 50 0.56 -3.77 -6.32
CA ASN A 50 -0.18 -3.66 -5.07
C ASN A 50 -1.40 -4.61 -5.06
N MET A 51 -2.20 -4.58 -6.12
CA MET A 51 -3.34 -5.50 -6.31
C MET A 51 -2.92 -6.97 -6.26
N THR A 52 -1.77 -7.32 -6.84
CA THR A 52 -1.26 -8.69 -6.83
C THR A 52 -0.82 -9.10 -5.42
N LEU A 53 -0.11 -8.24 -4.70
CA LEU A 53 0.32 -8.52 -3.32
C LEU A 53 -0.87 -8.62 -2.37
N GLU A 54 -1.88 -7.76 -2.53
CA GLU A 54 -3.12 -7.77 -1.74
C GLU A 54 -3.99 -9.01 -2.00
N THR A 55 -3.85 -9.68 -3.15
CA THR A 55 -4.55 -10.93 -3.47
C THR A 55 -3.80 -12.18 -3.03
N ILE A 56 -2.47 -12.14 -2.98
CA ILE A 56 -1.63 -13.26 -2.55
C ILE A 56 -1.48 -13.29 -1.02
N ILE A 57 -1.36 -12.12 -0.40
CA ILE A 57 -1.12 -11.98 1.04
C ILE A 57 -2.41 -11.55 1.73
N ASP A 58 -2.87 -12.33 2.70
CA ASP A 58 -3.95 -11.91 3.59
C ASP A 58 -3.44 -10.83 4.57
N LEU A 59 -3.46 -9.58 4.09
CA LEU A 59 -3.02 -8.41 4.84
C LEU A 59 -3.83 -8.20 6.12
N PRO A 60 -5.17 -8.33 6.13
CA PRO A 60 -5.93 -8.30 7.38
C PRO A 60 -5.45 -9.32 8.41
N ALA A 61 -5.22 -10.58 8.01
CA ALA A 61 -4.73 -11.61 8.92
C ALA A 61 -3.33 -11.28 9.46
N MET A 62 -2.45 -10.78 8.60
CA MET A 62 -1.09 -10.37 8.98
C MET A 62 -1.10 -9.16 9.94
N GLY A 63 -1.91 -8.14 9.66
CA GLY A 63 -2.10 -7.00 10.57
C GLY A 63 -2.69 -7.43 11.92
N ASN A 64 -3.66 -8.35 11.92
CA ASN A 64 -4.21 -8.91 13.15
C ASN A 64 -3.15 -9.67 13.95
N LYS A 65 -2.30 -10.46 13.28
CA LYS A 65 -1.18 -11.18 13.91
C LYS A 65 -0.19 -10.20 14.54
N PHE A 66 0.14 -9.12 13.85
CA PHE A 66 1.03 -8.08 14.36
C PHE A 66 0.46 -7.39 15.61
N VAL A 67 -0.81 -7.01 15.59
CA VAL A 67 -1.46 -6.40 16.76
C VAL A 67 -1.55 -7.34 17.95
N ARG A 68 -1.77 -8.65 17.72
CA ARG A 68 -1.67 -9.67 18.78
C ARG A 68 -0.25 -9.78 19.34
N ALA A 69 0.76 -9.77 18.47
CA ALA A 69 2.16 -9.84 18.88
C ALA A 69 2.57 -8.65 19.75
N LEU A 70 2.00 -7.46 19.51
CA LEU A 70 2.19 -6.27 20.35
C LEU A 70 1.36 -6.27 21.65
N GLY A 71 0.66 -7.36 21.97
CA GLY A 71 -0.04 -7.52 23.24
C GLY A 71 -1.32 -6.68 23.38
N VAL A 72 -1.85 -6.14 22.27
CA VAL A 72 -3.07 -5.31 22.30
C VAL A 72 -4.28 -6.20 22.57
N LYS A 73 -4.79 -6.15 23.80
CA LYS A 73 -5.93 -6.97 24.26
C LYS A 73 -7.27 -6.54 23.63
N LYS A 74 -7.42 -5.25 23.30
CA LYS A 74 -8.64 -4.68 22.70
C LYS A 74 -8.49 -4.57 21.18
N MET A 75 -8.90 -5.63 20.49
CA MET A 75 -8.79 -5.77 19.04
C MET A 75 -9.70 -4.85 18.22
N GLU A 76 -10.66 -4.20 18.85
CA GLU A 76 -11.61 -3.29 18.21
C GLU A 76 -11.34 -1.81 18.56
N GLY A 77 -10.31 -1.54 19.36
CA GLY A 77 -9.96 -0.19 19.77
C GLY A 77 -9.23 0.61 18.67
N PRO A 78 -9.25 1.96 18.74
CA PRO A 78 -8.53 2.82 17.79
C PRO A 78 -7.04 2.47 17.67
N ALA A 79 -6.38 2.09 18.77
CA ALA A 79 -4.99 1.69 18.77
C ALA A 79 -4.73 0.40 17.96
N ALA A 80 -5.60 -0.61 18.09
CA ALA A 80 -5.52 -1.83 17.29
C ALA A 80 -5.71 -1.53 15.80
N TYR A 81 -6.62 -0.61 15.47
CA TYR A 81 -6.85 -0.17 14.10
C TYR A 81 -5.60 0.47 13.46
N PHE A 82 -4.99 1.46 14.11
CA PHE A 82 -3.79 2.11 13.57
C PHE A 82 -2.59 1.17 13.50
N LEU A 83 -2.42 0.28 14.48
CA LEU A 83 -1.34 -0.71 14.46
C LEU A 83 -1.53 -1.77 13.36
N ARG A 84 -2.77 -2.17 13.05
CA ARG A 84 -3.05 -3.05 11.89
C ARG A 84 -2.69 -2.34 10.60
N LEU A 85 -3.13 -1.10 10.44
CA LEU A 85 -2.83 -0.30 9.25
C LEU A 85 -1.32 -0.12 9.09
N LEU A 86 -0.62 0.17 10.18
CA LEU A 86 0.84 0.30 10.20
C LEU A 86 1.51 -0.98 9.71
N ALA A 87 1.13 -2.14 10.24
CA ALA A 87 1.69 -3.44 9.85
C ALA A 87 1.46 -3.77 8.37
N ILE A 88 0.23 -3.53 7.91
CA ILE A 88 -0.18 -3.78 6.52
C ILE A 88 0.65 -2.91 5.57
N VAL A 89 0.65 -1.59 5.82
CA VAL A 89 1.41 -0.64 4.99
C VAL A 89 2.90 -0.96 5.04
N PHE A 90 3.44 -1.37 6.19
CA PHE A 90 4.85 -1.70 6.34
C PHE A 90 5.27 -2.84 5.41
N VAL A 91 4.52 -3.95 5.41
CA VAL A 91 4.84 -5.11 4.56
C VAL A 91 4.65 -4.78 3.08
N ILE A 92 3.55 -4.11 2.71
CA ILE A 92 3.30 -3.73 1.31
C ILE A 92 4.41 -2.80 0.81
N VAL A 93 4.77 -1.76 1.57
CA VAL A 93 5.79 -0.79 1.15
C VAL A 93 7.14 -1.48 1.00
N LEU A 94 7.52 -2.36 1.92
CA LEU A 94 8.77 -3.13 1.80
C LEU A 94 8.78 -3.95 0.52
N LEU A 95 7.72 -4.73 0.26
CA LEU A 95 7.65 -5.60 -0.92
C LEU A 95 7.58 -4.81 -2.22
N MET A 96 6.70 -3.81 -2.31
CA MET A 96 6.52 -3.01 -3.53
C MET A 96 7.77 -2.18 -3.85
N SER A 97 8.31 -1.46 -2.86
CA SER A 97 9.50 -0.63 -3.09
C SER A 97 10.70 -1.48 -3.48
N PHE A 98 10.84 -2.67 -2.88
CA PHE A 98 11.88 -3.62 -3.26
C PHE A 98 11.69 -4.07 -4.70
N LEU A 99 10.51 -4.61 -5.06
CA LEU A 99 10.24 -5.16 -6.38
C LEU A 99 10.35 -4.12 -7.49
N LEU A 100 9.75 -2.94 -7.31
CA LEU A 100 9.80 -1.86 -8.30
C LEU A 100 11.24 -1.37 -8.52
N MET A 101 11.95 -1.05 -7.44
CA MET A 101 13.33 -0.56 -7.55
C MET A 101 14.27 -1.65 -8.08
N PHE A 102 14.05 -2.92 -7.71
CA PHE A 102 14.83 -4.03 -8.23
C PHE A 102 14.62 -4.21 -9.74
N CYS A 103 13.38 -4.11 -10.21
CA CYS A 103 13.05 -4.15 -11.63
C CYS A 103 13.68 -2.98 -12.41
N GLU A 104 13.79 -1.79 -11.82
CA GLU A 104 14.37 -0.62 -12.49
C GLU A 104 15.91 -0.68 -12.54
N ILE A 105 16.57 -0.92 -11.39
CA ILE A 105 18.04 -0.75 -11.26
C ILE A 105 18.73 -1.86 -10.47
N GLY A 106 17.99 -2.88 -10.03
CA GLY A 106 18.51 -3.93 -9.15
C GLY A 106 19.70 -4.69 -9.74
N PHE A 107 19.57 -5.16 -10.98
CA PHE A 107 20.65 -5.88 -11.66
C PHE A 107 21.86 -4.98 -11.97
N ALA A 108 21.63 -3.69 -12.26
CA ALA A 108 22.70 -2.73 -12.56
C ALA A 108 23.54 -2.40 -11.32
N MET A 109 22.91 -2.38 -10.13
CA MET A 109 23.57 -2.00 -8.88
C MET A 109 24.25 -3.16 -8.13
N GLY A 110 23.92 -4.41 -8.46
CA GLY A 110 24.50 -5.58 -7.81
C GLY A 110 24.40 -5.52 -6.28
N ALA A 111 25.53 -5.73 -5.59
CA ALA A 111 25.58 -5.73 -4.13
C ALA A 111 25.21 -4.38 -3.47
N GLY A 112 25.29 -3.26 -4.20
CA GLY A 112 24.92 -1.94 -3.70
C GLY A 112 23.41 -1.70 -3.61
N PHE A 113 22.60 -2.57 -4.23
CA PHE A 113 21.15 -2.42 -4.30
C PHE A 113 20.50 -2.28 -2.92
N PHE A 114 20.78 -3.22 -2.01
CA PHE A 114 20.17 -3.24 -0.68
C PHE A 114 20.52 -1.99 0.13
N GLY A 115 21.76 -1.53 0.05
CA GLY A 115 22.23 -0.33 0.77
C GLY A 115 21.57 0.94 0.27
N PHE A 116 21.27 1.04 -1.02
CA PHE A 116 20.51 2.17 -1.57
C PHE A 116 19.03 2.06 -1.25
N TRP A 117 18.41 0.91 -1.50
CA TRP A 117 16.98 0.69 -1.29
C TRP A 117 16.57 1.02 0.15
N ILE A 118 17.31 0.53 1.15
CA ILE A 118 16.97 0.73 2.56
C ILE A 118 16.98 2.22 2.97
N THR A 119 17.74 3.07 2.28
CA THR A 119 17.75 4.52 2.56
C THR A 119 16.47 5.22 2.10
N LYS A 120 15.77 4.66 1.11
CA LYS A 120 14.56 5.23 0.52
C LYS A 120 13.28 4.75 1.22
N VAL A 121 13.30 3.52 1.74
CA VAL A 121 12.15 2.87 2.39
C VAL A 121 11.49 3.74 3.48
N PRO A 122 12.21 4.37 4.43
CA PRO A 122 11.56 5.10 5.52
C PRO A 122 10.67 6.25 5.03
N ALA A 123 11.14 7.01 4.05
CA ALA A 123 10.39 8.13 3.50
C ALA A 123 9.16 7.64 2.72
N ILE A 124 9.32 6.61 1.89
CA ILE A 124 8.21 5.98 1.14
C ILE A 124 7.16 5.44 2.12
N PHE A 125 7.59 4.80 3.20
CA PHE A 125 6.71 4.24 4.23
C PHE A 125 5.88 5.33 4.91
N VAL A 126 6.50 6.43 5.34
CA VAL A 126 5.80 7.54 5.99
C VAL A 126 4.74 8.12 5.05
N VAL A 127 5.10 8.37 3.79
CA VAL A 127 4.17 8.89 2.78
C VAL A 127 3.00 7.92 2.57
N ALA A 128 3.28 6.65 2.32
CA ALA A 128 2.25 5.63 2.11
C ALA A 128 1.33 5.49 3.33
N TYR A 129 1.87 5.51 4.54
CA TYR A 129 1.09 5.39 5.77
C TYR A 129 0.17 6.59 6.00
N ILE A 130 0.68 7.81 5.81
CA ILE A 130 -0.12 9.04 5.93
C ILE A 130 -1.23 9.04 4.87
N THR A 131 -0.90 8.70 3.62
CA THR A 131 -1.90 8.58 2.55
C THR A 131 -2.96 7.56 2.92
N ALA A 132 -2.57 6.35 3.33
CA ALA A 132 -3.50 5.31 3.74
C ALA A 132 -4.42 5.79 4.87
N ALA A 133 -3.87 6.42 5.91
CA ALA A 133 -4.64 6.93 7.03
C ALA A 133 -5.67 8.00 6.62
N ILE A 134 -5.32 8.90 5.69
CA ILE A 134 -6.21 9.95 5.17
C ILE A 134 -7.31 9.34 4.28
N VAL A 135 -6.93 8.47 3.34
CA VAL A 135 -7.86 7.96 2.32
C VAL A 135 -8.69 6.77 2.78
N PHE A 136 -8.40 6.19 3.94
CA PHE A 136 -9.11 5.01 4.47
C PHE A 136 -10.61 5.26 4.62
N ILE A 137 -11.01 6.29 5.37
CA ILE A 137 -12.43 6.58 5.63
C ILE A 137 -13.17 6.93 4.32
N PRO A 138 -12.64 7.82 3.45
CA PRO A 138 -13.22 8.05 2.13
C PRO A 138 -13.37 6.76 1.31
N SER A 139 -12.34 5.91 1.27
CA SER A 139 -12.34 4.66 0.51
C SER A 139 -13.37 3.66 1.05
N MET A 140 -13.54 3.57 2.38
CA MET A 140 -14.60 2.75 2.98
C MET A 140 -15.98 3.22 2.58
N LYS A 141 -16.24 4.52 2.65
CA LYS A 141 -17.53 5.11 2.27
C LYS A 141 -17.82 4.85 0.79
N ALA A 142 -16.84 5.09 -0.08
CA ALA A 142 -16.96 4.82 -1.52
C ALA A 142 -17.24 3.34 -1.80
N ALA A 143 -16.49 2.43 -1.17
CA ALA A 143 -16.69 1.00 -1.31
C ALA A 143 -18.07 0.55 -0.79
N ALA A 144 -18.58 1.14 0.29
CA ALA A 144 -19.90 0.83 0.84
C ALA A 144 -21.03 1.28 -0.10
N VAL A 145 -20.90 2.44 -0.72
CA VAL A 145 -21.87 2.93 -1.73
C VAL A 145 -21.88 2.01 -2.95
N ILE A 146 -20.70 1.60 -3.43
CA ILE A 146 -20.58 0.75 -4.62
C ILE A 146 -21.04 -0.68 -4.33
N CYS A 147 -20.71 -1.23 -3.16
CA CYS A 147 -21.02 -2.59 -2.73
C CYS A 147 -22.32 -2.67 -1.90
N SER A 148 -23.36 -1.96 -2.34
CA SER A 148 -24.63 -1.82 -1.63
C SER A 148 -25.68 -2.86 -2.01
N ARG A 149 -25.44 -3.73 -3.01
CA ARG A 149 -26.36 -4.84 -3.32
C ARG A 149 -26.24 -5.92 -2.26
N GLU A 150 -27.31 -6.11 -1.49
CA GLU A 150 -27.61 -7.38 -0.84
C GLU A 150 -27.88 -8.43 -1.93
N ASP A 151 -27.54 -9.69 -1.65
CA ASP A 151 -27.96 -10.78 -2.50
C ASP A 151 -29.50 -10.80 -2.60
#